data_AF-A0A166G8Y1-F1
#
_entry.id   AF-A0A166G8Y1-F1
#
_cell.length_a   1.000
_cell.length_b   1.000
_cell.length_c   1.000
_cell.angle_alpha   90.00
_cell.angle_beta   90.00
_cell.angle_gamma   90.00
#
_symmetry.space_group_name_H-M   'P 1'
#
loop_
_entity.id
_entity.type
_entity.pdbx_description
1 polymer ?
#
loop_
_entity_poly.entity_id
_entity_poly.type
_entity_poly.pdbx_seq_one_letter_code
_entity_poly.pdbx_strand_id
1 'polypeptide(L)'
;MSDNATAPVSTSECPICLDDLKNPVSTPCGHLSCEECLNKHIEGSADPYKSTCPTCREDFPIVTPDLARVPDKYKPFVNPSIRRVYIPGGDNATNELKQELDGLYARIAKLTLEKEQMAQRNKDTADALDRFRQGEKDARSQAKAAKREVEVMRRNADGLRHEIQTMSKHLRDRDILLGQSTAEANSNRNKYEEMKGKYHGLKARFVP
;
A
#
# COMPACT_ATOMS: atom_id res chain seq x y z
N MET A 1 55.27 -23.86 46.57
CA MET A 1 54.05 -24.22 47.31
C MET A 1 52.93 -24.13 46.30
N SER A 2 52.35 -25.27 45.96
CA SER A 2 51.50 -25.46 44.80
C SER A 2 50.05 -25.17 45.18
N ASP A 3 49.55 -24.01 44.79
CA ASP A 3 48.13 -23.67 44.96
C ASP A 3 47.32 -24.36 43.85
N ASN A 4 46.86 -25.57 44.18
CA ASN A 4 45.93 -26.35 43.38
C ASN A 4 44.54 -25.71 43.53
N ALA A 5 44.26 -24.70 42.70
CA ALA A 5 42.92 -24.13 42.57
C ALA A 5 42.02 -25.16 41.86
N THR A 6 41.33 -25.99 42.64
CA THR A 6 40.26 -26.85 42.16
C THR A 6 39.21 -25.96 41.48
N ALA A 7 39.13 -26.04 40.15
CA ALA A 7 38.06 -25.44 39.37
C ALA A 7 36.69 -25.85 39.97
N PRO A 8 35.67 -24.98 39.97
CA PRO A 8 34.34 -25.40 40.36
C PRO A 8 33.93 -26.55 39.44
N VAL A 9 33.71 -27.73 40.03
CA VAL A 9 33.21 -28.92 39.35
C VAL A 9 31.96 -28.52 38.57
N SER A 10 31.96 -28.83 37.27
CA SER A 10 30.84 -28.62 36.35
C SER A 10 29.57 -29.30 36.88
N THR A 11 28.68 -28.53 37.51
CA THR A 11 27.38 -28.99 38.02
C THR A 11 26.32 -29.17 36.92
N SER A 12 26.74 -29.39 35.67
CA SER A 12 25.86 -29.50 34.49
C SER A 12 25.81 -30.90 33.88
N GLU A 13 26.68 -31.82 34.31
CA GLU A 13 26.77 -33.19 33.76
C GLU A 13 26.15 -34.22 34.71
N CYS A 14 25.44 -35.20 34.14
CA CYS A 14 24.83 -36.28 34.89
C CYS A 14 25.88 -37.33 35.28
N PRO A 15 26.01 -37.72 36.56
CA PRO A 15 27.01 -38.70 37.01
C PRO A 15 26.74 -40.13 36.53
N ILE A 16 25.57 -40.40 35.93
CA ILE A 16 25.15 -41.71 35.44
C ILE A 16 25.38 -41.84 33.93
N CYS A 17 24.83 -40.91 33.13
CA CYS A 17 24.93 -40.96 31.67
C CYS A 17 26.10 -40.14 31.11
N LEU A 18 26.75 -39.32 31.93
CA LEU A 18 27.90 -38.48 31.56
C LEU A 18 27.60 -37.44 30.45
N ASP A 19 26.31 -37.13 30.25
CA ASP A 19 25.81 -36.08 29.34
C ASP A 19 25.25 -34.90 30.14
N ASP A 20 24.92 -33.80 29.46
CA ASP A 20 24.16 -32.68 30.01
C ASP A 20 22.88 -33.14 30.75
N LEU A 21 22.64 -32.55 31.92
CA LEU A 21 21.49 -32.86 32.77
C LEU A 21 20.17 -32.57 32.03
N LYS A 22 19.41 -33.62 31.70
CA LYS A 22 18.05 -33.54 31.16
C LYS A 22 17.05 -33.70 32.28
N ASN A 23 16.20 -32.68 32.48
CA ASN A 23 15.23 -32.63 33.59
C ASN A 23 15.88 -32.95 34.95
N PRO A 24 16.84 -32.12 35.42
CA PRO A 24 17.62 -32.45 36.61
C PRO A 24 16.74 -32.62 37.85
N VAL A 25 17.03 -33.66 38.61
CA VAL A 25 16.45 -33.94 39.93
C VAL A 25 17.54 -34.03 40.98
N SER A 26 17.26 -33.51 42.18
CA SER A 26 18.12 -33.55 43.35
C SER A 26 17.66 -34.63 44.32
N THR A 27 18.62 -35.40 44.81
CA THR A 27 18.49 -36.27 45.99
C THR A 27 18.61 -35.42 47.28
N PRO A 28 18.30 -35.96 48.48
CA PRO A 28 18.36 -35.19 49.73
C PRO A 28 19.77 -34.74 50.11
N CYS A 29 20.79 -35.44 49.64
CA CYS A 29 22.20 -35.06 49.80
C CYS A 29 22.64 -33.93 48.84
N GLY A 30 21.74 -33.44 47.97
CA GLY A 30 21.98 -32.29 47.09
C GLY A 30 22.62 -32.62 45.74
N HIS A 31 22.94 -33.89 45.46
CA HIS A 31 23.49 -34.29 44.17
C HIS A 31 22.41 -34.39 43.09
N LEU A 32 22.79 -33.96 41.88
CA LEU A 32 21.92 -33.88 40.71
C LEU A 32 22.17 -35.03 39.74
N SER A 33 21.10 -35.49 39.11
CA SER A 33 21.12 -36.46 38.02
C SER A 33 19.92 -36.25 37.11
N CYS A 34 19.95 -36.76 35.88
CA CYS A 34 18.76 -36.78 35.01
C CYS A 34 17.64 -37.57 35.69
N GLU A 35 16.39 -37.12 35.55
CA GLU A 35 15.23 -37.82 36.09
C GLU A 35 15.20 -39.30 35.68
N GLU A 36 15.35 -39.58 34.37
CA GLU A 36 15.33 -40.95 33.86
C GLU A 36 16.48 -41.80 34.42
N CYS A 37 17.66 -41.20 34.60
CA CYS A 37 18.82 -41.91 35.14
C CYS A 37 18.60 -42.28 36.61
N LEU A 38 18.07 -41.35 37.41
CA LEU A 38 17.77 -41.62 38.82
C LEU A 38 16.65 -42.65 38.96
N ASN A 39 15.59 -42.57 38.15
CA ASN A 39 14.50 -43.55 38.17
C ASN A 39 15.00 -44.96 37.86
N LYS A 40 15.83 -45.14 36.81
CA LYS A 40 16.45 -46.45 36.50
C LYS A 40 17.32 -46.96 37.64
N HIS A 41 18.07 -46.07 38.30
CA HIS A 41 18.88 -46.44 39.46
C HIS A 41 18.01 -46.95 40.63
N ILE A 42 16.89 -46.27 40.90
CA ILE A 42 15.94 -46.65 41.94
C ILE A 42 15.23 -47.97 41.60
N GLU A 43 14.77 -48.15 40.37
CA GLU A 43 14.12 -49.38 39.89
C GLU A 43 15.04 -50.61 40.00
N GLY A 44 16.36 -50.42 39.90
CA GLY A 44 17.35 -51.48 40.09
C GLY A 44 17.71 -51.77 41.55
N SER A 45 17.18 -51.02 42.52
CA SER A 45 17.48 -51.21 43.94
C SER A 45 16.67 -52.36 44.54
N ALA A 46 17.28 -53.11 45.47
CA ALA A 46 16.66 -54.27 46.10
C ALA A 46 15.63 -53.89 47.19
N ASP A 47 15.68 -52.66 47.70
CA ASP A 47 14.78 -52.18 48.75
C ASP A 47 13.67 -51.31 48.13
N PRO A 48 12.38 -51.66 48.29
CA PRO A 48 11.28 -50.88 47.73
C PRO A 48 11.04 -49.53 48.43
N TYR A 49 11.69 -49.27 49.57
CA TYR A 49 11.47 -48.08 50.39
C TYR A 49 12.67 -47.13 50.44
N LYS A 50 13.86 -47.60 50.04
CA LYS A 50 15.10 -46.83 50.10
C LYS A 50 15.94 -47.02 48.85
N SER A 51 16.65 -45.98 48.46
CA SER A 51 17.67 -46.05 47.42
C SER A 51 18.93 -45.33 47.89
N THR A 52 20.01 -45.48 47.14
CA THR A 52 21.28 -44.80 47.41
C THR A 52 21.50 -43.69 46.40
N CYS A 53 22.15 -42.60 46.82
CA CYS A 53 22.58 -41.59 45.87
C CYS A 53 23.61 -42.18 44.88
N PRO A 54 23.42 -42.06 43.56
CA PRO A 54 24.40 -42.53 42.56
C PRO A 54 25.79 -41.90 42.70
N THR A 55 25.86 -40.69 43.27
CA THR A 55 27.09 -39.91 43.41
C THR A 55 27.84 -40.20 44.71
N CYS A 56 27.19 -40.06 45.86
CA CYS A 56 27.82 -40.20 47.18
C CYS A 56 27.46 -41.49 47.92
N ARG A 57 26.56 -42.32 47.37
CA ARG A 57 26.06 -43.57 47.95
C ARG A 57 25.34 -43.43 49.30
N GLU A 58 24.93 -42.22 49.64
CA GLU A 58 24.13 -41.96 50.84
C GLU A 58 22.71 -42.51 50.67
N ASP A 59 22.23 -43.23 51.69
CA ASP A 59 20.87 -43.78 51.72
C ASP A 59 19.83 -42.65 51.80
N PHE A 60 18.76 -42.76 51.01
CA PHE A 60 17.61 -41.89 51.13
C PHE A 60 16.28 -42.66 50.97
N PRO A 61 15.21 -42.21 51.64
CA PRO A 61 13.89 -42.83 51.52
C PRO A 61 13.24 -42.44 50.19
N ILE A 62 12.64 -43.37 49.47
CA ILE A 62 11.89 -43.08 48.23
C ILE A 62 10.46 -42.66 48.57
N VAL A 63 9.90 -43.18 49.66
CA VAL A 63 8.51 -42.94 50.05
C VAL A 63 8.35 -41.59 50.72
N THR A 64 7.47 -40.77 50.16
CA THR A 64 6.93 -39.60 50.84
C THR A 64 5.75 -39.99 51.73
N PRO A 65 5.74 -39.58 53.01
CA PRO A 65 4.61 -39.86 53.89
C PRO A 65 3.34 -39.20 53.36
N ASP A 66 2.20 -39.88 53.55
CA ASP A 66 0.88 -39.34 53.22
C ASP A 66 0.62 -38.07 54.04
N LEU A 67 0.56 -36.92 53.36
CA LEU A 67 0.32 -35.61 53.95
C LEU A 67 -1.00 -35.56 54.74
N ALA A 68 -2.00 -36.39 54.42
CA ALA A 68 -3.24 -36.47 55.20
C ALA A 68 -3.02 -37.04 56.61
N ARG A 69 -1.97 -37.84 56.81
CA ARG A 69 -1.58 -38.45 58.09
C ARG A 69 -0.57 -37.61 58.88
N VAL A 70 -0.07 -36.53 58.29
CA VAL A 70 0.91 -35.63 58.92
C VAL A 70 0.17 -34.46 59.59
N PRO A 71 0.38 -34.17 60.89
CA PRO A 71 -0.18 -32.99 61.54
C PRO A 71 0.18 -31.69 60.81
N ASP A 72 -0.74 -30.73 60.73
CA ASP A 72 -0.60 -29.51 59.92
C ASP A 72 0.71 -28.74 60.14
N LYS A 73 1.15 -28.67 61.40
CA LYS A 73 2.41 -28.00 61.78
C LYS A 73 3.67 -28.59 61.13
N TYR A 74 3.64 -29.85 60.70
CA TYR A 74 4.77 -30.53 60.08
C TYR A 74 4.68 -30.59 58.56
N LYS A 75 3.49 -30.36 57.96
CA LYS A 75 3.30 -30.42 56.50
C LYS A 75 4.28 -29.53 55.72
N PRO A 76 4.60 -28.29 56.15
CA PRO A 76 5.59 -27.45 55.44
C PRO A 76 7.01 -28.01 55.44
N PHE A 77 7.33 -28.91 56.37
CA PHE A 77 8.66 -29.51 56.50
C PHE A 77 8.76 -30.89 55.83
N VAL A 78 7.64 -31.45 55.35
CA VAL A 78 7.64 -32.67 54.55
C VAL A 78 8.12 -32.31 53.15
N ASN A 79 9.37 -32.68 52.87
CA ASN A 79 9.93 -32.51 51.56
C ASN A 79 10.09 -33.85 50.85
N PRO A 80 9.71 -33.95 49.57
CA PRO A 80 10.03 -35.10 48.75
C PRO A 80 11.55 -35.33 48.71
N SER A 81 11.93 -36.60 48.78
CA SER A 81 13.34 -37.00 48.73
C SER A 81 13.96 -36.75 47.35
N ILE A 82 13.14 -36.80 46.30
CA ILE A 82 13.53 -36.50 44.93
C ILE A 82 12.82 -35.22 44.52
N ARG A 83 13.58 -34.17 44.22
CA ARG A 83 13.04 -32.85 43.86
C ARG A 83 13.52 -32.42 42.49
N ARG A 84 12.61 -31.99 41.61
CA ARG A 84 12.99 -31.37 40.34
C ARG A 84 13.66 -30.03 40.60
N VAL A 85 14.77 -29.78 39.90
CA VAL A 85 15.53 -28.53 39.96
C VAL A 85 15.44 -27.85 38.60
N TYR A 86 15.16 -26.55 38.60
CA TYR A 86 15.27 -25.73 37.40
C TYR A 86 16.62 -25.01 37.42
N ILE A 87 17.48 -25.31 36.44
CA ILE A 87 18.79 -24.67 36.31
C ILE A 87 18.68 -23.65 35.16
N PRO A 88 18.64 -22.33 35.46
CA PRO A 88 18.60 -21.32 34.41
C PRO A 88 19.94 -21.32 33.65
N GLY A 89 19.93 -21.68 32.37
CA GLY A 89 21.08 -21.55 31.47
C GLY A 89 21.69 -22.85 30.92
N GLY A 90 21.10 -24.02 31.18
CA GLY A 90 21.59 -25.30 30.63
C GLY A 90 21.10 -25.63 29.22
N ASP A 91 20.04 -24.98 28.73
CA ASP A 91 19.38 -25.42 27.51
C ASP A 91 19.73 -24.47 26.36
N ASN A 92 20.72 -24.81 25.53
CA ASN A 92 21.01 -24.10 24.28
C ASN A 92 19.72 -23.87 23.46
N ALA A 93 18.79 -24.82 23.51
CA ALA A 93 17.47 -24.75 22.89
C ALA A 93 16.64 -23.52 23.31
N THR A 94 16.73 -23.07 24.58
CA THR A 94 15.97 -21.90 25.04
C THR A 94 16.53 -20.58 24.51
N ASN A 95 17.85 -20.50 24.31
CA ASN A 95 18.50 -19.34 23.71
C ASN A 95 18.28 -19.31 22.19
N GLU A 96 18.33 -20.47 21.53
CA GLU A 96 17.99 -20.62 20.11
C GLU A 96 16.54 -20.18 19.82
N LEU A 97 15.58 -20.63 20.62
CA LEU A 97 14.17 -20.23 20.49
C LEU A 97 13.98 -18.73 20.70
N LYS A 98 14.69 -18.11 21.65
CA LYS A 98 14.65 -16.65 21.84
C LYS A 98 15.20 -15.91 20.63
N GLN A 99 16.31 -16.38 20.07
CA GLN A 99 16.91 -15.78 18.88
C GLN A 99 16.00 -15.93 17.65
N GLU A 100 15.34 -17.08 17.48
CA GLU A 100 14.36 -17.30 16.43
C GLU A 100 13.14 -16.40 16.61
N LEU A 101 12.64 -16.24 17.85
CA LEU A 101 11.55 -15.34 18.18
C LEU A 101 11.88 -13.89 17.82
N ASP A 102 13.06 -13.41 18.17
CA ASP A 102 13.54 -12.07 17.81
C ASP A 102 13.62 -11.89 16.29
N GLY A 103 14.12 -12.92 15.58
CA GLY A 103 14.17 -12.93 14.11
C GLY A 103 12.78 -12.87 13.48
N LEU A 104 11.80 -13.60 14.02
CA LEU A 104 10.42 -13.57 13.56
C LEU A 104 9.77 -12.20 13.82
N TYR A 105 9.98 -11.60 15.00
CA TYR A 105 9.48 -10.26 15.29
C TYR A 105 10.05 -9.22 14.32
N ALA A 106 11.35 -9.26 14.04
CA ALA A 106 11.97 -8.36 13.06
C ALA A 106 11.40 -8.55 11.64
N ARG A 107 11.15 -9.80 11.24
CA ARG A 107 10.56 -10.11 9.93
C ARG A 107 9.11 -9.63 9.82
N ILE A 108 8.32 -9.80 10.88
CA ILE A 108 6.94 -9.28 10.95
C ILE A 108 6.93 -7.76 10.84
N ALA A 109 7.81 -7.07 11.56
CA ALA A 109 7.93 -5.62 11.49
C ALA A 109 8.26 -5.15 10.07
N LYS A 110 9.23 -5.81 9.41
CA LYS A 110 9.61 -5.51 8.03
C LYS A 110 8.45 -5.74 7.05
N LEU A 111 7.78 -6.88 7.13
CA LEU A 111 6.65 -7.20 6.23
C LEU A 111 5.47 -6.25 6.45
N THR A 112 5.25 -5.80 7.67
CA THR A 112 4.22 -4.80 7.98
C THR A 112 4.52 -3.48 7.30
N LEU A 113 5.78 -3.00 7.41
CA LEU A 113 6.22 -1.79 6.74
C LEU A 113 6.12 -1.90 5.21
N GLU A 114 6.57 -3.02 4.62
CA GLU A 114 6.50 -3.25 3.18
C GLU A 114 5.04 -3.28 2.68
N LYS A 115 4.14 -3.91 3.44
CA LYS A 115 2.70 -3.92 3.13
C LYS A 115 2.12 -2.51 3.12
N GLU A 116 2.44 -1.69 4.11
CA GLU A 116 1.97 -0.30 4.18
C GLU A 116 2.48 0.54 3.01
N GLN A 117 3.77 0.41 2.68
CA GLN A 117 4.36 1.08 1.52
C GLN A 117 3.70 0.65 0.20
N MET A 118 3.46 -0.64 0.03
CA MET A 118 2.78 -1.17 -1.16
C MET A 118 1.33 -0.70 -1.24
N ALA A 119 0.61 -0.67 -0.12
CA ALA A 119 -0.75 -0.15 -0.05
C ALA A 119 -0.80 1.34 -0.42
N GLN A 120 0.17 2.13 0.05
CA GLN A 120 0.27 3.54 -0.29
C GLN A 120 0.54 3.75 -1.79
N ARG A 121 1.48 3.00 -2.38
CA ARG A 121 1.74 3.06 -3.83
C ARG A 121 0.51 2.69 -4.66
N ASN A 122 -0.22 1.66 -4.25
CA ASN A 122 -1.46 1.27 -4.93
C ASN A 122 -2.53 2.37 -4.84
N LYS A 123 -2.62 3.07 -3.71
CA LYS A 123 -3.51 4.23 -3.57
C LYS A 123 -3.08 5.39 -4.48
N ASP A 124 -1.79 5.74 -4.48
CA ASP A 124 -1.28 6.85 -5.29
C ASP A 124 -1.48 6.59 -6.80
N THR A 125 -1.27 5.35 -7.23
CA THR A 125 -1.51 4.93 -8.62
C THR A 125 -2.99 4.94 -8.98
N ALA A 126 -3.88 4.51 -8.08
CA ALA A 126 -5.32 4.63 -8.28
C ALA A 126 -5.75 6.11 -8.41
N ASP A 127 -5.29 6.98 -7.51
CA ASP A 127 -5.57 8.42 -7.54
C ASP A 127 -5.04 9.10 -8.80
N ALA A 128 -3.90 8.63 -9.34
CA ALA A 128 -3.35 9.12 -10.60
C ALA A 128 -4.21 8.69 -11.79
N LEU A 129 -4.68 7.44 -11.81
CA LEU A 129 -5.56 6.92 -12.86
C LEU A 129 -6.91 7.64 -12.88
N ASP A 130 -7.51 7.92 -11.71
CA ASP A 130 -8.77 8.66 -11.63
C ASP A 130 -8.62 10.10 -12.12
N ARG A 131 -7.52 10.77 -11.78
CA ARG A 131 -7.19 12.09 -12.33
C ARG A 131 -7.04 12.05 -13.85
N PHE A 132 -6.35 11.05 -14.38
CA PHE A 132 -6.18 10.89 -15.83
C PHE A 132 -7.53 10.65 -16.53
N ARG A 133 -8.36 9.74 -15.99
CA ARG A 133 -9.71 9.45 -16.51
C ARG A 133 -10.59 10.70 -16.51
N GLN A 134 -10.56 11.48 -15.43
CA GLN A 134 -11.33 12.71 -15.34
C GLN A 134 -10.84 13.74 -16.37
N GLY A 135 -9.53 13.90 -16.51
CA GLY A 135 -8.93 14.75 -17.54
C GLY A 135 -9.32 14.35 -18.96
N GLU A 136 -9.32 13.06 -19.29
CA GLU A 136 -9.75 12.57 -20.61
C GLU A 136 -11.23 12.88 -20.87
N LYS A 137 -12.09 12.69 -19.86
CA LYS A 137 -13.52 13.00 -19.95
C LYS A 137 -13.75 14.49 -20.18
N ASP A 138 -13.04 15.35 -19.46
CA ASP A 138 -13.15 16.80 -19.59
C ASP A 138 -12.66 17.26 -20.96
N ALA A 139 -11.50 16.78 -21.40
CA ALA A 139 -10.97 17.05 -22.74
C ALA A 139 -11.94 16.59 -23.85
N ARG A 140 -12.56 15.41 -23.69
CA ARG A 140 -13.57 14.91 -24.64
C ARG A 140 -14.80 15.81 -24.68
N SER A 141 -15.25 16.30 -23.53
CA SER A 141 -16.39 17.21 -23.44
C SER A 141 -16.09 18.57 -24.11
N GLN A 142 -14.90 19.13 -23.85
CA GLN A 142 -14.43 20.37 -24.47
C GLN A 142 -14.26 20.23 -25.98
N ALA A 143 -13.67 19.12 -26.45
CA ALA A 143 -13.54 18.86 -27.88
C ALA A 143 -14.90 18.74 -28.56
N LYS A 144 -15.91 18.15 -27.91
CA LYS A 144 -17.28 18.10 -28.42
C LYS A 144 -17.93 19.49 -28.46
N ALA A 145 -17.71 20.31 -27.44
CA ALA A 145 -18.20 21.69 -27.40
C ALA A 145 -17.56 22.54 -28.51
N ALA A 146 -16.23 22.52 -28.63
CA ALA A 146 -15.50 23.23 -29.67
C ALA A 146 -15.93 22.80 -31.08
N LYS A 147 -16.18 21.51 -31.31
CA LYS A 147 -16.73 21.03 -32.60
C LYS A 147 -18.10 21.64 -32.91
N ARG A 148 -18.98 21.74 -31.92
CA ARG A 148 -20.31 22.37 -32.09
C ARG A 148 -20.18 23.86 -32.37
N GLU A 149 -19.27 24.56 -31.69
CA GLU A 149 -19.00 25.98 -31.95
C GLU A 149 -18.49 26.21 -33.37
N VAL A 150 -17.53 25.39 -33.82
CA VAL A 150 -17.02 25.45 -35.19
C VAL A 150 -18.14 25.21 -36.21
N GLU A 151 -19.05 24.27 -35.94
CA GLU A 151 -20.20 23.99 -36.81
C GLU A 151 -21.16 25.19 -36.90
N VAL A 152 -21.44 25.84 -35.77
CA VAL A 152 -22.25 27.08 -35.74
C VAL A 152 -21.55 28.21 -36.51
N MET A 153 -20.26 28.41 -36.27
CA MET A 153 -19.49 29.44 -36.97
C MET A 153 -19.44 29.21 -38.48
N ARG A 154 -19.35 27.95 -38.92
CA ARG A 154 -19.43 27.60 -40.36
C ARG A 154 -20.77 27.99 -40.95
N ARG A 155 -21.89 27.63 -40.30
CA ARG A 155 -23.24 28.01 -40.76
C ARG A 155 -23.40 29.52 -40.86
N ASN A 156 -22.93 30.26 -39.86
CA ASN A 156 -22.99 31.72 -39.87
C ASN A 156 -22.17 32.31 -41.02
N ALA A 157 -20.96 31.78 -41.24
CA ALA A 157 -20.11 32.21 -42.36
C ALA A 157 -20.74 31.89 -43.73
N ASP A 158 -21.41 30.74 -43.87
CA ASP A 158 -22.17 30.40 -45.08
C ASP A 158 -23.35 31.35 -45.31
N GLY A 159 -24.08 31.70 -44.26
CA GLY A 159 -25.16 32.69 -44.30
C GLY A 159 -24.68 34.06 -44.76
N LEU A 160 -23.62 34.58 -44.13
CA LEU A 160 -23.01 35.86 -44.52
C LEU A 160 -22.49 35.84 -45.96
N ARG A 161 -21.90 34.72 -46.41
CA ARG A 161 -21.49 34.57 -47.82
C ARG A 161 -22.67 34.69 -48.77
N HIS A 162 -23.80 34.07 -48.44
CA HIS A 162 -25.01 34.13 -49.26
C HIS A 162 -25.60 35.55 -49.31
N GLU A 163 -25.63 36.25 -48.17
CA GLU A 163 -26.05 37.65 -48.10
C GLU A 163 -25.17 38.56 -48.96
N ILE A 164 -23.85 38.42 -48.86
CA ILE A 164 -22.89 39.19 -49.67
C ILE A 164 -23.09 38.91 -51.16
N GLN A 165 -23.30 37.66 -51.57
CA GLN A 165 -23.58 37.31 -52.96
C GLN A 165 -24.87 37.96 -53.47
N THR A 166 -25.92 37.96 -52.64
CA THR A 166 -27.22 38.55 -52.96
C THR A 166 -27.10 40.06 -53.10
N MET A 167 -26.48 40.73 -52.13
CA MET A 167 -26.19 42.17 -52.20
C MET A 167 -25.36 42.54 -53.43
N SER A 168 -24.33 41.75 -53.75
CA SER A 168 -23.49 41.97 -54.93
C SER A 168 -24.29 41.87 -56.23
N LYS A 169 -25.27 40.95 -56.30
CA LYS A 169 -26.19 40.87 -57.44
C LYS A 169 -27.07 42.11 -57.53
N HIS A 170 -27.69 42.52 -56.42
CA HIS A 170 -28.52 43.73 -56.39
C HIS A 170 -27.75 44.98 -56.81
N LEU A 171 -26.48 45.13 -56.40
CA LEU A 171 -25.65 46.24 -56.83
C LEU A 171 -25.41 46.22 -58.34
N ARG A 172 -25.09 45.05 -58.93
CA ARG A 172 -24.94 44.90 -60.39
C ARG A 172 -26.23 45.25 -61.14
N ASP A 173 -27.37 44.75 -60.68
CA ASP A 173 -28.67 45.02 -61.30
C ASP A 173 -28.98 46.53 -61.24
N ARG A 174 -28.68 47.18 -60.12
CA ARG A 174 -28.85 48.62 -59.95
C ARG A 174 -27.94 49.42 -60.88
N ASP A 175 -26.68 49.01 -61.05
CA ASP A 175 -25.74 49.68 -61.95
C ASP A 175 -26.21 49.60 -63.42
N ILE A 176 -26.80 48.47 -63.83
CA ILE A 176 -27.41 48.30 -65.15
C ILE A 176 -28.58 49.29 -65.31
N LEU A 177 -29.49 49.36 -64.33
CA LEU A 177 -30.63 50.28 -64.38
C LEU A 177 -30.20 51.75 -64.43
N LEU A 178 -29.18 52.13 -63.66
CA LEU A 178 -28.58 53.47 -63.71
C LEU A 178 -27.97 53.74 -65.09
N GLY A 179 -27.29 52.77 -65.70
CA GLY A 179 -26.77 52.86 -67.06
C GLY A 179 -27.86 53.10 -68.11
N GLN A 180 -28.99 52.37 -68.02
CA GLN A 180 -30.13 52.57 -68.91
C GLN A 180 -30.76 53.96 -68.75
N SER A 181 -31.03 54.36 -67.49
CA SER A 181 -31.62 55.67 -67.19
C SER A 181 -30.75 56.83 -67.65
N THR A 182 -29.43 56.74 -67.47
CA THR A 182 -28.48 57.78 -67.95
C THR A 182 -28.41 57.82 -69.48
N ALA A 183 -28.49 56.68 -70.17
CA ALA A 183 -28.55 56.64 -71.63
C ALA A 183 -29.86 57.26 -72.16
N GLU A 184 -30.99 56.97 -71.54
CA GLU A 184 -32.29 57.58 -71.87
C GLU A 184 -32.28 59.09 -71.62
N ALA A 185 -31.76 59.54 -70.48
CA ALA A 185 -31.63 60.95 -70.16
C ALA A 185 -30.77 61.70 -71.19
N ASN A 186 -29.65 61.09 -71.62
CA ASN A 186 -28.81 61.64 -72.67
C ASN A 186 -29.52 61.68 -74.03
N SER A 187 -30.25 60.63 -74.40
CA SER A 187 -31.07 60.60 -75.62
C SER A 187 -32.13 61.71 -75.62
N ASN A 188 -32.86 61.86 -74.51
CA ASN A 188 -33.87 62.91 -74.36
C ASN A 188 -33.25 64.31 -74.39
N ARG A 189 -32.08 64.50 -73.75
CA ARG A 189 -31.33 65.76 -73.81
C ARG A 189 -30.94 66.12 -75.24
N ASN A 190 -30.44 65.17 -76.02
CA ASN A 190 -30.08 65.39 -77.42
C ASN A 190 -31.31 65.78 -78.27
N LYS A 191 -32.43 65.08 -78.10
CA LYS A 191 -33.70 65.42 -78.77
C LYS A 191 -34.19 66.81 -78.40
N TYR A 192 -34.08 67.20 -77.13
CA TYR A 192 -34.44 68.53 -76.65
C TYR A 192 -33.56 69.61 -77.29
N GLU A 193 -32.24 69.43 -77.33
CA GLU A 193 -31.33 70.37 -77.99
C GLU A 193 -31.61 70.50 -79.50
N GLU A 194 -31.90 69.38 -80.19
CA GLU A 194 -32.28 69.39 -81.61
C GLU A 194 -33.59 70.17 -81.82
N MET A 195 -34.61 69.90 -81.01
CA MET A 195 -35.90 70.59 -81.07
C MET A 195 -35.74 72.09 -80.76
N LYS A 196 -34.95 72.43 -79.74
CA LYS A 196 -34.63 73.81 -79.37
C LYS A 196 -33.91 74.53 -80.51
N GLY A 197 -32.96 73.87 -81.18
CA GLY A 197 -32.30 74.39 -82.37
C GLY A 197 -33.29 74.68 -83.51
N LYS A 198 -34.19 73.73 -83.81
CA LYS A 198 -35.27 73.91 -84.79
C LYS A 198 -36.17 75.09 -84.44
N TYR A 199 -36.55 75.23 -83.17
CA TYR A 199 -37.37 76.35 -82.69
C TYR A 199 -36.66 77.70 -82.84
N HIS A 200 -35.38 77.81 -82.48
CA HIS A 200 -34.60 79.04 -82.67
C HIS A 200 -34.44 79.38 -84.15
N GLY A 201 -34.24 78.39 -85.01
CA GLY A 201 -34.18 78.55 -86.47
C GLY A 201 -35.51 78.96 -87.11
N LEU A 202 -36.66 78.55 -86.55
CA LEU A 202 -37.98 79.07 -86.94
C LEU A 202 -38.20 80.50 -86.42
N LYS A 203 -37.87 80.75 -85.15
CA LYS A 203 -38.01 82.07 -84.52
C LYS A 203 -37.21 83.15 -85.25
N ALA A 204 -35.99 82.84 -85.71
CA ALA A 204 -35.15 83.73 -86.51
C ALA A 204 -35.72 84.04 -87.91
N ARG A 205 -36.67 83.25 -88.43
CA ARG A 205 -37.36 83.51 -89.71
C ARG A 205 -38.64 84.34 -89.57
N PHE A 206 -39.18 84.45 -88.36
CA PHE A 206 -40.48 85.06 -88.07
C PHE A 206 -40.40 86.30 -87.15
N VAL A 207 -39.21 86.71 -86.75
CA VAL A 207 -38.96 87.99 -86.06
C VAL A 207 -38.08 88.82 -87.01
N PRO A 208 -38.53 90.02 -87.45
CA PRO A 208 -37.84 90.83 -88.47
C PRO A 208 -36.44 91.28 -88.07
#